data_AF-A0AAV1YDJ5-F1
#
_entry.id   AF-A0AAV1YDJ5-F1
#
_cell.length_a   1.000
_cell.length_b   1.000
_cell.length_c   1.000
_cell.angle_alpha   90.00
_cell.angle_beta   90.00
_cell.angle_gamma   90.00
#
_symmetry.space_group_name_H-M   'P 1'
#
loop_
_entity.id
_entity.type
_entity.pdbx_description
1 polymer ?
#
loop_
_entity_poly.entity_id
_entity_poly.type
_entity_poly.pdbx_seq_one_letter_code
_entity_poly.pdbx_strand_id
1 'polypeptide(L)'
;MSRPTEEDVVGKNEEEEFNTGPLSVLMMSVKNNTQVLINCRNNRKLLGRVRAFDRHCNMVLENVREMWTEVPKTGKGKKKAQPVNKDRFISKMFLRGDSVIIVLRNPK
;
A
#
# COMPACT_ATOMS: atom_id res chain seq x y z
N MET A 1 -36.41 22.06 -3.51
CA MET A 1 -35.30 21.10 -3.44
C MET A 1 -34.08 21.76 -4.07
N SER A 2 -33.00 21.93 -3.32
CA SER A 2 -31.74 22.48 -3.84
C SER A 2 -31.15 21.51 -4.87
N ARG A 3 -30.64 22.04 -5.99
CA ARG A 3 -29.89 21.21 -6.95
C ARG A 3 -28.62 20.72 -6.25
N PRO A 4 -28.24 19.44 -6.40
CA PRO A 4 -26.93 18.98 -5.96
C PRO A 4 -25.85 19.80 -6.65
N THR A 5 -24.83 20.19 -5.90
CA THR A 5 -23.69 20.94 -6.45
C THR A 5 -22.85 20.01 -7.33
N GLU A 6 -22.06 20.56 -8.25
CA GLU A 6 -21.21 19.75 -9.14
C GLU A 6 -20.20 18.91 -8.32
N GLU A 7 -19.75 19.41 -7.17
CA GLU A 7 -18.87 18.69 -6.24
C GLU A 7 -19.56 17.46 -5.62
N ASP A 8 -20.84 17.56 -5.27
CA ASP A 8 -21.62 16.45 -4.71
C ASP A 8 -21.80 15.30 -5.73
N VAL A 9 -21.89 15.64 -7.02
CA VAL A 9 -22.06 14.67 -8.10
C VAL A 9 -20.74 13.94 -8.37
N VAL A 10 -19.62 14.68 -8.39
CA VAL A 10 -18.28 14.11 -8.59
C VAL A 10 -17.89 13.18 -7.43
N GLY A 11 -18.16 13.58 -6.18
CA GLY A 11 -17.84 12.76 -5.01
C GLY A 11 -18.62 11.43 -4.98
N LYS A 12 -19.90 11.45 -5.37
CA LYS A 12 -20.72 10.24 -5.45
C LYS A 12 -20.22 9.25 -6.49
N ASN A 13 -19.81 9.73 -7.66
CA ASN A 13 -19.24 8.89 -8.70
C ASN A 13 -17.93 8.23 -8.24
N GLU A 14 -17.07 8.94 -7.52
CA GLU A 14 -15.84 8.37 -6.96
C GLU A 14 -16.12 7.25 -5.93
N GLU A 15 -17.08 7.45 -5.04
CA GLU A 15 -17.46 6.42 -4.07
C GLU A 15 -17.99 5.16 -4.76
N GLU A 16 -18.78 5.30 -5.82
CA GLU A 16 -19.27 4.18 -6.62
C GLU A 16 -18.14 3.44 -7.34
N GLU A 17 -17.17 4.17 -7.91
CA GLU A 17 -15.97 3.60 -8.53
C GLU A 17 -15.10 2.84 -7.51
N PHE A 18 -14.98 3.35 -6.28
CA PHE A 18 -14.28 2.65 -5.21
C PHE A 18 -15.00 1.39 -4.75
N ASN A 19 -16.33 1.32 -4.84
CA ASN A 19 -17.08 0.15 -4.38
C ASN A 19 -17.16 -0.97 -5.43
N THR A 20 -17.17 -0.64 -6.72
CA THR A 20 -17.41 -1.61 -7.81
C THR A 20 -16.20 -1.87 -8.70
N GLY A 21 -15.14 -1.05 -8.61
CA GLY A 21 -13.94 -1.14 -9.43
C GLY A 21 -12.78 -1.91 -8.80
N PRO A 22 -11.58 -1.89 -9.43
CA PRO A 22 -10.38 -2.57 -8.93
C PRO A 22 -9.91 -2.05 -7.56
N LEU A 23 -10.22 -0.80 -7.22
CA LEU A 23 -9.92 -0.20 -5.90
C LEU A 23 -10.82 -0.72 -4.78
N SER A 24 -11.88 -1.48 -5.10
CA SER A 24 -12.73 -2.12 -4.11
C SER A 24 -11.96 -3.05 -3.16
N VAL A 25 -10.85 -3.63 -3.62
CA VAL A 25 -9.95 -4.43 -2.77
C VAL A 25 -9.40 -3.59 -1.60
N LEU A 26 -9.01 -2.33 -1.86
CA LEU A 26 -8.55 -1.40 -0.83
C LEU A 26 -9.70 -0.93 0.04
N MET A 27 -10.85 -0.61 -0.55
CA MET A 27 -12.04 -0.19 0.18
C MET A 27 -12.49 -1.26 1.18
N MET A 28 -12.60 -2.51 0.74
CA MET A 28 -12.91 -3.62 1.64
C MET A 28 -11.80 -3.87 2.68
N SER A 29 -10.54 -3.59 2.34
CA SER A 29 -9.43 -3.73 3.30
C SER A 29 -9.50 -2.70 4.42
N VAL A 30 -9.91 -1.47 4.12
CA VAL A 30 -10.17 -0.43 5.13
C VAL A 30 -11.38 -0.82 5.98
N LYS A 31 -12.52 -1.17 5.36
CA LYS A 31 -13.76 -1.54 6.06
C LYS A 31 -13.57 -2.72 7.01
N ASN A 32 -12.91 -3.78 6.53
CA ASN A 32 -12.70 -5.00 7.32
C ASN A 32 -11.45 -4.93 8.20
N ASN A 33 -10.72 -3.81 8.15
CA ASN A 33 -9.43 -3.63 8.82
C ASN A 33 -8.46 -4.80 8.53
N THR A 34 -8.45 -5.34 7.30
CA THR A 34 -7.64 -6.50 6.94
C THR A 34 -6.19 -6.11 6.66
N GLN A 35 -5.27 -7.05 6.87
CA GLN A 35 -3.88 -6.82 6.50
C GLN A 35 -3.71 -6.93 4.98
N VAL A 36 -2.87 -6.06 4.44
CA VAL A 36 -2.49 -6.04 3.04
C VAL A 36 -0.98 -6.19 2.92
N LEU A 37 -0.55 -6.91 1.89
CA LEU A 37 0.84 -6.96 1.45
C LEU A 37 0.96 -6.07 0.21
N ILE A 38 1.79 -5.04 0.30
CA ILE A 38 2.04 -4.09 -0.78
C ILE A 38 3.46 -4.33 -1.28
N ASN A 39 3.61 -4.60 -2.57
CA ASN A 39 4.90 -4.66 -3.23
C ASN A 39 5.20 -3.28 -3.84
N CYS A 40 6.28 -2.66 -3.39
CA CYS A 40 6.70 -1.34 -3.83
C CYS A 40 7.83 -1.41 -4.86
N ARG A 41 8.02 -0.30 -5.58
CA ARG A 41 9.23 -0.04 -6.36
C ARG A 41 10.48 -0.18 -5.47
N ASN A 42 11.61 -0.56 -6.07
CA ASN A 42 12.86 -0.87 -5.38
C ASN A 42 12.83 -2.13 -4.50
N ASN A 43 11.94 -3.08 -4.80
CA ASN A 43 11.87 -4.40 -4.15
C ASN A 43 11.68 -4.32 -2.62
N ARG A 44 10.96 -3.29 -2.16
CA ARG A 44 10.50 -3.14 -0.77
C ARG A 44 9.10 -3.73 -0.65
N LYS A 45 8.84 -4.50 0.40
CA LYS A 45 7.53 -5.08 0.68
C LYS A 45 7.00 -4.51 1.99
N LEU A 46 5.75 -4.06 1.99
CA LEU A 46 5.08 -3.52 3.18
C LEU A 46 3.95 -4.46 3.56
N LEU A 47 3.96 -4.96 4.79
CA LEU A 47 2.83 -5.66 5.38
C LEU A 47 2.20 -4.74 6.42
N GLY A 48 0.96 -4.33 6.23
CA GLY A 48 0.32 -3.35 7.12
C GLY A 48 -1.21 -3.35 6.99
N ARG A 49 -1.86 -2.38 7.62
CA ARG A 49 -3.31 -2.16 7.49
C ARG A 49 -3.55 -0.78 6.89
N VAL A 50 -4.42 -0.71 5.90
CA VAL A 50 -4.81 0.56 5.26
C VAL A 50 -5.88 1.23 6.12
N ARG A 51 -5.68 2.52 6.43
CA ARG A 51 -6.67 3.36 7.12
C ARG A 51 -7.42 4.27 6.17
N ALA A 52 -6.74 4.77 5.14
CA ALA A 52 -7.32 5.59 4.09
C ALA A 52 -6.53 5.38 2.80
N PHE A 53 -7.19 5.61 1.66
CA PHE A 53 -6.57 5.63 0.34
C PHE A 53 -7.27 6.66 -0.55
N ASP A 54 -6.68 6.96 -1.71
CA ASP A 54 -7.27 7.84 -2.71
C ASP A 54 -7.21 7.22 -4.14
N ARG A 55 -7.70 7.97 -5.13
CA ARG A 55 -7.68 7.58 -6.55
C ARG A 55 -6.28 7.33 -7.12
N HIS A 56 -5.25 7.92 -6.54
CA HIS A 56 -3.86 7.75 -6.98
C HIS A 56 -3.17 6.57 -6.29
N CYS A 57 -3.91 5.81 -5.47
CA CYS A 57 -3.36 4.76 -4.61
C CYS A 57 -2.36 5.30 -3.57
N ASN A 58 -2.43 6.60 -3.21
CA ASN A 58 -1.79 7.05 -1.98
C ASN A 58 -2.51 6.38 -0.80
N MET A 59 -1.75 6.00 0.24
CA MET A 59 -2.31 5.24 1.35
C MET A 59 -1.79 5.76 2.69
N VAL A 60 -2.69 5.83 3.66
CA VAL A 60 -2.35 5.96 5.08
C VAL A 60 -2.35 4.55 5.67
N LEU A 61 -1.21 4.11 6.18
CA LEU A 61 -0.99 2.78 6.72
C LEU A 61 -0.69 2.83 8.22
N GLU A 62 -1.12 1.80 8.94
CA GLU A 62 -0.77 1.58 10.34
C GLU A 62 -0.19 0.19 10.58
N ASN A 63 0.64 0.10 11.63
CA ASN A 63 1.30 -1.13 12.05
C ASN A 63 2.05 -1.80 10.88
N VAL A 64 2.88 -1.01 10.20
CA VAL A 64 3.56 -1.43 8.98
C VAL A 64 4.86 -2.13 9.33
N ARG A 65 5.02 -3.35 8.81
CA ARG A 65 6.30 -4.05 8.75
C ARG A 65 6.85 -3.92 7.34
N GLU A 66 7.89 -3.12 7.19
CA GLU A 66 8.63 -3.03 5.93
C GLU A 66 9.72 -4.09 5.90
N MET A 67 9.84 -4.80 4.78
CA MET A 67 10.78 -5.89 4.56
C MET A 67 11.54 -5.64 3.26
N TRP A 68 12.87 -5.79 3.30
CA TRP A 68 13.72 -5.72 2.12
C TRP A 68 14.90 -6.68 2.26
N THR A 69 15.53 -6.97 1.13
CA THR A 69 16.75 -7.79 1.10
C THR A 69 17.94 -6.89 0.80
N GLU A 70 18.95 -6.93 1.66
CA GLU A 70 20.20 -6.22 1.45
C GLU A 70 21.29 -7.23 1.04
N VAL A 71 22.01 -6.93 -0.03
CA VAL A 71 23.18 -7.72 -0.44
C VAL A 71 24.42 -6.97 0.03
N PRO A 72 25.15 -7.47 1.06
CA PRO A 72 26.32 -6.79 1.57
C PRO A 72 27.36 -6.61 0.45
N LYS A 73 27.94 -5.41 0.33
CA LYS A 73 29.05 -5.18 -0.58
C LYS A 73 30.28 -5.89 0.00
N THR A 74 30.70 -6.97 -0.65
CA THR A 74 31.96 -7.64 -0.32
C THR A 74 33.12 -6.90 -0.98
N GLY A 75 34.28 -6.86 -0.30
CA GLY A 75 35.49 -6.28 -0.86
C GLY A 75 35.90 -6.97 -2.18
N LYS A 76 36.65 -6.23 -3.03
CA LYS A 76 37.12 -6.73 -4.34
C LYS A 76 37.76 -8.12 -4.19
N GLY A 77 37.29 -9.08 -4.99
CA GLY A 77 37.82 -10.45 -5.02
C GLY A 77 37.17 -11.47 -4.08
N LYS A 78 36.25 -11.08 -3.20
CA LYS A 78 35.49 -12.02 -2.36
C LYS A 78 34.17 -12.43 -3.02
N LYS A 79 33.77 -13.70 -2.87
CA LYS A 79 32.47 -14.22 -3.33
C LYS A 79 31.33 -13.28 -2.88
N LYS A 80 30.32 -13.08 -3.73
CA LYS A 80 29.14 -12.26 -3.41
C LYS A 80 28.55 -12.73 -2.07
N ALA A 81 28.32 -11.79 -1.15
CA ALA A 81 27.70 -12.11 0.14
C ALA A 81 26.28 -12.63 -0.08
N GLN A 82 25.84 -13.49 0.84
CA GLN A 82 24.46 -13.98 0.84
C GLN A 82 23.49 -12.82 1.08
N PRO A 83 22.35 -12.79 0.37
CA PRO A 83 21.31 -11.79 0.61
C PRO A 83 20.78 -11.91 2.05
N VAL A 84 20.74 -10.80 2.78
CA VAL A 84 20.25 -10.74 4.16
C VAL A 84 18.88 -10.05 4.16
N ASN A 85 17.88 -10.73 4.72
CA ASN A 85 16.57 -10.13 4.92
C ASN A 85 16.60 -9.20 6.12
N LYS A 86 16.18 -7.95 5.91
CA LYS A 86 15.99 -6.95 6.95
C LYS A 86 14.54 -6.53 7.00
N ASP A 87 14.11 -6.15 8.18
CA ASP A 87 12.81 -5.57 8.39
C ASP A 87 12.87 -4.41 9.38
N ARG A 88 11.85 -3.55 9.32
CA ARG A 88 11.62 -2.51 10.32
C ARG A 88 10.13 -2.32 10.56
N PHE A 89 9.80 -1.91 11.78
CA PHE A 89 8.44 -1.59 12.16
C PHE A 89 8.21 -0.08 12.12
N ILE A 90 7.06 0.33 11.58
CA ILE A 90 6.62 1.71 11.47
C ILE A 90 5.17 1.78 11.94
N SER A 91 4.91 2.50 13.04
CA SER A 91 3.57 2.55 13.65
C SER A 91 2.53 3.21 12.76
N LYS A 92 2.88 4.32 12.09
CA LYS A 92 2.05 5.05 11.13
C LYS A 92 2.89 5.50 9.95
N MET A 93 2.39 5.34 8.73
CA MET A 93 3.12 5.65 7.51
C MET A 93 2.18 6.22 6.45
N PHE A 94 2.62 7.30 5.78
CA PHE A 94 2.02 7.73 4.53
C PHE A 94 2.83 7.15 3.36
N LEU A 95 2.15 6.46 2.44
CA LEU A 95 2.73 5.87 1.25
C LEU A 95 2.18 6.59 0.01
N ARG A 96 3.08 7.07 -0.84
CA ARG A 96 2.71 7.64 -2.14
C ARG A 96 2.44 6.54 -3.17
N GLY A 97 1.35 6.69 -3.93
CA GLY A 97 0.85 5.68 -4.87
C GLY A 97 1.77 5.38 -6.05
N ASP A 98 2.60 6.33 -6.47
CA ASP A 98 3.63 6.09 -7.50
C ASP A 98 4.58 4.94 -7.14
N SER A 99 4.80 4.68 -5.85
CA SER A 99 5.68 3.60 -5.40
C SER A 99 5.01 2.23 -5.40
N VAL A 100 3.69 2.14 -5.52
CA VAL A 100 2.94 0.88 -5.44
C VAL A 100 2.99 0.16 -6.79
N ILE A 101 3.23 -1.15 -6.77
CA ILE A 101 3.17 -2.01 -7.96
C ILE A 101 1.99 -2.97 -7.84
N ILE A 102 1.90 -3.69 -6.72
CA ILE A 102 0.86 -4.70 -6.48
C ILE A 102 0.38 -4.56 -5.04
N VAL A 103 -0.93 -4.66 -4.85
CA VAL A 103 -1.57 -4.80 -3.54
C VAL A 103 -2.24 -6.15 -3.48
N LEU A 104 -1.88 -6.94 -2.47
CA LEU A 104 -2.51 -8.21 -2.18
C LEU A 104 -3.23 -8.11 -0.84
N ARG A 105 -4.54 -8.37 -0.84
CA ARG A 105 -5.28 -8.53 0.41
C ARG A 105 -4.97 -9.90 1.00
N ASN A 106 -4.65 -9.95 2.30
CA ASN A 106 -4.45 -11.22 2.98
C ASN A 106 -5.80 -11.95 3.12
N PRO A 107 -5.97 -13.16 2.56
CA PRO A 107 -7.17 -13.96 2.78
C PRO A 107 -7.19 -14.37 4.25
N LYS A 108 -8.06 -13.73 5.02
CA LYS A 108 -8.46 -14.18 6.36
C LYS A 108 -9.88 -14.68 6.29
#